data_AF-A0A817W8L2-F1
#
_entry.id   AF-A0A817W8L2-F1
#
_cell.length_a   1.000
_cell.length_b   1.000
_cell.length_c   1.000
_cell.angle_alpha   90.00
_cell.angle_beta   90.00
_cell.angle_gamma   90.00
#
_symmetry.space_group_name_H-M   'P 1'
#
loop_
_entity.id
_entity.type
_entity.pdbx_description
1 polymer ?
#
loop_
_entity_poly.entity_id
_entity_poly.type
_entity_poly.pdbx_seq_one_letter_code
_entity_poly.pdbx_strand_id
1 'polypeptide(L)'
;MTRINREQLQKRIVQHYINIANKKRRIKIKHFLQEKIPRQTTYSIINKYEESAYVGDKPRSGRPKKLSRGKLTKLKRLVNKKTSSKIRIISDCHLKNPINTLKNPSFPKKSDDNRL
;
A
#
# COMPACT_ATOMS: atom_id res chain seq x y z
N MET A 1 3.38 18.64 -11.15
CA MET A 1 4.11 17.35 -11.06
C MET A 1 3.15 16.19 -11.37
N THR A 2 3.43 15.39 -12.40
CA THR A 2 2.62 14.22 -12.79
C THR A 2 2.69 13.12 -11.71
N ARG A 3 1.76 12.15 -11.76
CA ARG A 3 1.72 11.02 -10.81
C ARG A 3 3.00 10.19 -10.89
N ILE A 4 3.46 9.87 -12.09
CA ILE A 4 4.67 9.09 -12.34
C ILE A 4 5.88 9.78 -11.71
N ASN A 5 6.04 11.09 -11.93
CA ASN A 5 7.17 11.83 -11.37
C ASN A 5 7.13 11.86 -9.84
N ARG A 6 5.93 11.93 -9.22
CA ARG A 6 5.77 11.85 -7.76
C ARG A 6 6.16 10.47 -7.22
N GLU A 7 5.74 9.40 -7.88
CA GLU A 7 6.09 8.03 -7.47
C GLU A 7 7.59 7.75 -7.63
N GLN A 8 8.20 8.20 -8.72
CA GLN A 8 9.65 8.11 -8.94
C GLN A 8 10.42 8.88 -7.86
N LEU A 9 9.98 10.09 -7.51
CA LEU A 9 10.59 10.85 -6.43
C LEU A 9 10.48 10.12 -5.09
N GLN A 10 9.30 9.58 -4.76
CA GLN A 10 9.11 8.79 -3.53
C GLN A 10 10.08 7.60 -3.47
N LYS A 11 10.20 6.85 -4.57
CA LYS A 11 11.16 5.73 -4.69
C LYS A 11 12.60 6.18 -4.47
N ARG A 12 13.02 7.27 -5.12
CA ARG A 12 14.38 7.81 -4.97
C ARG A 12 14.70 8.21 -3.53
N ILE A 13 13.77 8.92 -2.88
CA ILE A 13 13.92 9.36 -1.49
C ILE A 13 14.05 8.17 -0.53
N VAL A 14 13.17 7.17 -0.67
CA VAL A 14 13.18 5.99 0.19
C VAL A 14 14.44 5.15 -0.05
N GLN A 15 14.85 4.98 -1.30
CA GLN A 15 16.10 4.27 -1.63
C GLN A 15 17.32 4.92 -0.98
N HIS A 16 17.43 6.25 -1.10
CA HIS A 16 18.51 7.00 -0.46
C HIS A 16 18.44 6.90 1.07
N TYR A 17 17.23 6.87 1.65
CA TYR A 17 17.03 6.75 3.09
C TYR A 17 17.55 5.41 3.64
N ILE A 18 17.30 4.32 2.92
CA ILE A 18 17.68 2.97 3.33
C ILE A 18 19.17 2.72 3.08
N ASN A 19 19.66 3.02 1.87
CA ASN A 19 20.98 2.56 1.44
C ASN A 19 22.13 3.51 1.81
N ILE A 20 21.89 4.83 1.68
CA ILE A 20 22.96 5.82 1.81
C ILE A 20 22.92 6.43 3.21
N ALA A 21 21.74 6.84 3.65
CA ALA A 21 21.60 7.54 4.91
C ALA A 21 21.55 6.61 6.14
N ASN A 22 21.51 5.28 5.98
CA ASN A 22 21.36 4.30 7.06
C ASN A 22 20.27 4.70 8.06
N LYS A 23 19.09 5.08 7.54
CA LYS A 23 17.94 5.59 8.31
C LYS A 23 18.19 6.89 9.10
N LYS A 24 19.31 7.60 8.90
CA LYS A 24 19.56 8.91 9.54
C LYS A 24 18.80 10.02 8.83
N ARG A 25 17.94 10.72 9.57
CA ARG A 25 17.07 11.76 9.00
C ARG A 25 17.81 13.00 8.47
N ARG A 26 18.93 13.40 9.09
CA ARG A 26 19.65 14.65 8.73
C ARG A 26 20.35 14.57 7.37
N ILE A 27 21.02 13.46 7.09
CA ILE A 27 21.87 13.26 5.89
C ILE A 27 21.04 13.37 4.60
N LYS A 28 19.89 12.68 4.55
CA LYS A 28 18.99 12.71 3.38
C LYS A 28 18.38 14.11 3.12
N ILE A 29 18.08 14.88 4.16
CA ILE A 29 17.43 16.19 4.02
C ILE A 29 18.40 17.17 3.36
N LYS A 30 19.67 17.15 3.76
CA LYS A 30 20.70 17.99 3.16
C LYS A 30 20.82 17.71 1.66
N HIS A 31 20.85 16.44 1.27
CA HIS A 31 20.89 16.01 -0.14
C HIS A 31 19.68 16.51 -0.93
N PHE A 32 18.46 16.23 -0.48
CA PHE A 32 17.25 16.62 -1.23
C PHE A 32 16.98 18.13 -1.20
N LEU A 33 17.49 18.85 -0.20
CA LEU A 33 17.44 20.31 -0.17
C LEU A 33 18.34 20.92 -1.25
N GLN A 34 19.52 20.34 -1.50
CA GLN A 34 20.39 20.76 -2.61
C GLN A 34 19.74 20.52 -3.98
N GLU A 35 18.95 19.44 -4.10
CA GLU A 35 18.13 19.16 -5.30
C GLU A 35 16.87 20.03 -5.43
N LYS A 36 16.72 21.06 -4.60
CA LYS A 36 15.56 21.97 -4.54
C LYS A 36 14.24 21.28 -4.17
N ILE A 37 14.29 20.17 -3.44
CA ILE A 37 13.10 19.48 -2.93
C ILE A 37 12.79 19.99 -1.51
N PRO A 38 11.55 20.46 -1.25
CA PRO A 38 11.20 20.98 0.06
C PRO A 38 11.36 19.93 1.17
N ARG A 39 11.93 20.36 2.30
CA ARG A 39 12.14 19.51 3.50
C ARG A 39 10.83 18.82 3.94
N GLN A 40 9.73 19.57 3.91
CA GLN A 40 8.41 19.09 4.31
C GLN A 40 7.97 17.87 3.47
N THR A 41 8.22 17.93 2.16
CA THR A 41 7.90 16.84 1.23
C THR A 41 8.74 15.60 1.55
N THR A 42 10.05 15.77 1.75
CA THR A 42 10.95 14.67 2.12
C THR A 42 10.55 14.02 3.44
N TYR A 43 10.19 14.82 4.46
CA TYR A 43 9.69 14.29 5.72
C TYR A 43 8.38 13.52 5.57
N SER A 44 7.40 14.10 4.88
CA SER A 44 6.09 13.47 4.66
C SER A 44 6.20 12.10 3.99
N ILE A 45 7.05 12.00 2.97
CA ILE A 45 7.28 10.74 2.24
C ILE A 45 7.86 9.66 3.16
N ILE A 46 8.76 10.05 4.07
CA ILE A 46 9.47 9.11 4.92
C ILE A 46 8.60 8.68 6.09
N ASN A 47 7.87 9.61 6.71
CA ASN A 47 6.91 9.23 7.75
C ASN A 47 5.88 8.24 7.19
N LYS A 48 5.35 8.49 5.99
CA LYS A 48 4.47 7.55 5.29
C LYS A 48 5.12 6.18 5.05
N TYR A 49 6.40 6.15 4.68
CA TYR A 49 7.15 4.90 4.51
C TYR A 49 7.36 4.18 5.85
N GLU A 50 7.69 4.88 6.93
CA GLU A 50 7.84 4.30 8.26
C GLU A 50 6.53 3.72 8.80
N GLU A 51 5.39 4.37 8.53
CA GLU A 51 4.07 3.90 8.96
C GLU A 51 3.54 2.70 8.18
N SER A 52 3.79 2.64 6.87
CA SER A 52 3.10 1.68 5.98
C SER A 52 4.02 0.75 5.19
N ALA A 53 5.34 0.95 5.27
CA ALA A 53 6.36 0.30 4.43
C ALA A 53 6.11 0.40 2.91
N TYR A 54 5.15 1.23 2.48
CA TYR A 54 4.72 1.33 1.10
C TYR A 54 5.28 2.57 0.41
N VAL A 55 5.75 2.40 -0.82
CA VAL A 55 6.35 3.46 -1.64
C VAL A 55 5.53 3.63 -2.92
N GLY A 56 4.83 4.76 -3.02
CA GLY A 56 3.97 5.09 -4.15
C GLY A 56 2.68 5.77 -3.73
N ASP A 57 1.92 6.26 -4.69
CA ASP A 57 0.61 6.84 -4.38
C ASP A 57 -0.36 5.71 -4.01
N LYS A 58 -1.09 5.90 -2.90
CA LYS A 58 -2.17 4.98 -2.53
C LYS A 58 -3.27 5.08 -3.58
N PRO A 59 -3.96 3.97 -3.91
CA PRO A 59 -5.10 4.05 -4.80
C PRO A 59 -6.12 5.03 -4.21
N ARG A 60 -6.56 5.99 -5.02
CA ARG A 60 -7.63 6.90 -4.61
C ARG A 60 -8.91 6.08 -4.56
N SER A 61 -9.34 5.72 -3.36
CA SER A 61 -10.69 5.21 -3.16
C SER A 61 -11.66 6.38 -3.43
N GLY A 62 -12.43 6.28 -4.52
CA GLY A 62 -13.51 7.22 -4.76
C GLY A 62 -14.58 7.13 -3.66
N ARG A 63 -15.58 8.01 -3.74
CA ARG A 63 -16.73 7.95 -2.83
C ARG A 63 -17.37 6.54 -2.93
N PRO A 64 -17.53 5.81 -1.81
CA PRO A 64 -18.17 4.51 -1.86
C PRO A 64 -19.57 4.66 -2.45
N LYS A 65 -19.90 3.82 -3.45
CA LYS A 65 -21.22 3.84 -4.09
C LYS A 65 -22.25 3.35 -3.08
N LYS A 66 -23.32 4.13 -2.87
CA LYS A 66 -24.44 3.71 -2.04
C LYS A 66 -25.07 2.46 -2.66
N LEU A 67 -25.36 1.46 -1.83
CA LEU A 67 -26.14 0.30 -2.25
C LEU A 67 -27.58 0.73 -2.56
N SER A 68 -28.16 0.17 -3.62
CA SER A 68 -29.59 0.31 -3.89
C SER A 68 -30.40 -0.23 -2.70
N ARG A 69 -31.55 0.41 -2.42
CA ARG A 69 -32.44 0.07 -1.29
C ARG A 69 -32.81 -1.42 -1.28
N GLY A 70 -33.08 -2.02 -2.44
CA GLY A 70 -33.40 -3.46 -2.56
C GLY A 70 -32.23 -4.36 -2.15
N LYS A 71 -31.00 -4.01 -2.56
CA LYS A 71 -29.79 -4.72 -2.16
C LYS A 71 -29.54 -4.60 -0.65
N LEU A 72 -29.79 -3.42 -0.09
CA LEU A 72 -29.68 -3.18 1.35
C LEU A 72 -30.69 -4.00 2.15
N THR A 73 -31.96 -4.06 1.72
CA THR A 73 -32.99 -4.87 2.39
C THR A 73 -32.67 -6.36 2.32
N LYS A 74 -32.20 -6.85 1.16
CA LYS A 74 -31.74 -8.24 1.01
C LYS A 74 -30.56 -8.53 1.95
N LEU A 75 -29.58 -7.63 2.02
CA LEU A 75 -28.45 -7.76 2.94
C LEU A 75 -28.92 -7.82 4.40
N LYS A 76 -29.81 -6.91 4.82
CA LYS A 76 -30.41 -6.92 6.16
C LYS A 76 -31.12 -8.25 6.46
N ARG A 77 -31.91 -8.78 5.52
CA ARG A 77 -32.58 -10.08 5.68
C ARG A 77 -31.59 -11.24 5.80
N LEU A 78 -30.50 -11.24 5.04
CA LEU A 78 -29.48 -12.28 5.08
C LEU A 78 -28.66 -12.25 6.37
N VAL A 79 -28.29 -11.06 6.85
CA VAL A 79 -27.57 -10.87 8.12
C VAL A 79 -28.44 -11.28 9.31
N ASN A 80 -29.74 -10.94 9.29
CA ASN A 80 -30.67 -11.27 10.37
C ASN A 80 -31.01 -12.77 10.41
N LYS A 81 -31.05 -13.46 9.26
CA LYS A 81 -31.24 -14.91 9.17
C LYS A 81 -29.93 -15.67 9.40
N LYS A 82 -29.28 -15.43 10.56
CA LYS A 82 -28.02 -16.05 11.01
C LYS A 82 -28.02 -17.56 10.76
N THR A 83 -27.48 -17.96 9.62
CA THR A 83 -26.96 -19.30 9.36
C THR A 83 -25.51 -19.09 8.99
N SER A 84 -24.62 -19.58 9.85
CA SER A 84 -23.16 -19.37 9.85
C SER A 84 -22.51 -19.68 8.50
N SER A 85 -23.15 -20.49 7.67
CA SER A 85 -22.68 -20.92 6.35
C SER A 85 -22.85 -19.87 5.23
N LYS A 86 -23.68 -18.83 5.41
CA LYS A 86 -23.98 -17.84 4.34
C LYS A 86 -23.18 -16.55 4.41
N ILE A 87 -22.37 -16.35 5.45
CA ILE A 87 -21.56 -15.12 5.61
C ILE A 87 -20.42 -15.08 4.57
N ARG A 88 -19.83 -16.23 4.18
CA ARG A 88 -18.76 -16.32 3.17
C ARG A 88 -19.23 -16.00 1.75
N ILE A 89 -20.44 -16.39 1.37
CA ILE A 89 -20.96 -16.12 0.01
C ILE A 89 -21.16 -14.60 -0.22
N ILE A 90 -21.37 -13.82 0.85
CA ILE A 90 -21.56 -12.37 0.78
C ILE A 90 -20.23 -11.64 0.47
N SER A 91 -19.06 -12.17 0.85
CA SER A 91 -17.76 -11.63 0.42
C SER A 91 -17.44 -11.96 -1.03
N ASP A 92 -17.85 -13.14 -1.51
CA ASP A 92 -17.41 -13.66 -2.80
C ASP A 92 -18.16 -13.05 -3.99
N CYS A 93 -19.40 -12.57 -3.77
CA CYS A 93 -20.18 -11.89 -4.80
C CYS A 93 -19.71 -10.46 -5.14
N HIS A 94 -18.77 -9.89 -4.37
CA HIS A 94 -18.15 -8.60 -4.65
C HIS A 94 -16.76 -8.70 -5.31
N LEU A 95 -16.23 -9.91 -5.54
CA LEU A 95 -14.87 -10.16 -6.02
C LEU A 95 -14.73 -10.55 -7.51
N LYS A 96 -15.77 -10.37 -8.34
CA LYS A 96 -15.61 -10.48 -9.79
C LYS A 96 -14.96 -9.21 -10.38
N ASN A 97 -13.69 -8.98 -10.02
CA ASN A 97 -12.75 -8.25 -10.85
C ASN A 97 -11.63 -9.23 -11.20
N PRO A 98 -11.22 -9.39 -12.47
CA PRO A 98 -10.15 -10.31 -12.81
C PRO A 98 -8.86 -9.79 -12.15
N ILE A 99 -8.36 -10.56 -11.19
CA ILE A 99 -7.01 -10.39 -10.65
C ILE A 99 -6.09 -10.84 -11.78
N ASN A 100 -5.58 -9.88 -12.55
CA ASN A 100 -4.42 -10.11 -13.39
C ASN A 100 -3.27 -10.56 -12.47
N THR A 101 -2.91 -11.83 -12.61
CA THR A 101 -1.82 -12.51 -11.95
C THR A 101 -0.50 -11.80 -12.26
N LEU A 102 -0.04 -10.92 -11.37
CA LEU A 102 1.37 -10.60 -11.27
C LEU A 102 2.02 -11.71 -10.44
N LYS A 103 2.77 -12.56 -11.13
CA LYS A 103 3.77 -13.46 -10.55
C LYS A 103 4.58 -12.69 -9.52
N ASN A 104 4.45 -13.06 -8.25
CA ASN A 104 5.43 -12.68 -7.24
C ASN A 104 6.76 -13.39 -7.59
N PRO A 105 7.88 -12.68 -7.75
CA PRO A 105 9.17 -13.35 -7.81
C PRO A 105 9.44 -14.02 -6.46
N SER A 106 9.69 -15.32 -6.51
CA SER A 106 10.16 -16.14 -5.41
C SER A 106 11.42 -15.52 -4.80
N PHE A 107 11.34 -15.09 -3.55
CA PHE A 107 12.54 -14.82 -2.75
C PHE A 107 13.24 -16.16 -2.46
N PRO A 108 14.57 -16.24 -2.63
CA PRO A 108 15.32 -17.44 -2.27
C PRO A 108 15.26 -17.64 -0.75
N LYS A 109 14.90 -18.85 -0.33
CA LYS A 109 15.00 -19.30 1.05
C LYS A 109 16.48 -19.25 1.45
N LYS A 110 16.80 -18.57 2.55
CA LYS A 110 18.09 -18.74 3.22
C LYS A 110 18.14 -20.20 3.69
N SER A 111 19.11 -20.95 3.17
CA SER A 111 19.51 -22.22 3.74
C SER A 111 20.22 -21.95 5.05
N ASP A 112 19.62 -22.40 6.14
CA ASP A 112 20.29 -22.58 7.41
C ASP A 112 21.14 -23.85 7.27
N ASP A 113 22.45 -23.68 7.07
CA ASP A 113 23.43 -24.76 7.21
C ASP A 113 24.49 -24.37 8.24
N ASN A 114 24.30 -24.94 9.44
CA ASN A 114 25.26 -25.67 10.29
C ASN A 114 26.69 -25.11 10.45
N ARG A 115 27.07 -24.72 11.68
CA ARG A 115 27.88 -25.55 12.61
C ARG A 115 29.16 -26.11 11.96
N LEU A 116 30.29 -25.41 12.10
CA LEU A 116 31.38 -25.66 13.07
C LEU A 116 32.47 -24.58 12.92
#